data_AF-A0A955CGN4-F1
#
_entry.id   AF-A0A955CGN4-F1
#
_cell.length_a   1.000
_cell.length_b   1.000
_cell.length_c   1.000
_cell.angle_alpha   90.00
_cell.angle_beta   90.00
_cell.angle_gamma   90.00
#
_symmetry.space_group_name_H-M   'P 1'
#
loop_
_entity.id
_entity.type
_entity.pdbx_description
1 polymer ?
#
loop_
_entity_poly.entity_id
_entity_poly.type
_entity_poly.pdbx_seq_one_letter_code
_entity_poly.pdbx_strand_id
1 'polypeptide(L)'
;MQRFETTWEDEETNRRVDLVVNYSRNEAGVAINELTPTKVTFLDPATNNEVRSVGVWTQTGRRVLARQFRATPHFEAVHATINEQILASSM
;
A
#
# COMPACT_ATOMS: atom_id res chain seq x y z
N MET A 1 8.80 16.00 -13.58
CA MET A 1 8.23 15.02 -12.63
C MET A 1 7.67 15.78 -11.45
N GLN A 2 6.43 15.54 -11.06
CA GLN A 2 5.73 16.24 -9.97
C GLN A 2 5.45 15.26 -8.84
N ARG A 3 5.34 15.78 -7.61
CA ARG A 3 5.12 15.01 -6.39
C ARG A 3 3.85 15.54 -5.70
N PHE A 4 2.97 14.64 -5.30
CA PHE A 4 1.77 14.96 -4.52
C PHE A 4 1.63 14.00 -3.34
N GLU A 5 1.22 14.51 -2.19
CA GLU A 5 0.96 13.70 -1.00
C GLU A 5 -0.56 13.54 -0.85
N THR A 6 -0.99 12.30 -0.68
CA THR A 6 -2.40 11.96 -0.60
C THR A 6 -2.61 10.81 0.36
N THR A 7 -3.88 10.50 0.59
CA THR A 7 -4.31 9.43 1.46
C THR A 7 -5.30 8.54 0.72
N TRP A 8 -5.15 7.23 0.88
CA TRP A 8 -6.08 6.22 0.40
C TRP A 8 -6.77 5.54 1.59
N GLU A 9 -8.09 5.47 1.53
CA GLU A 9 -8.92 4.76 2.51
C GLU A 9 -9.21 3.35 1.97
N ASP A 10 -8.83 2.36 2.75
CA ASP A 10 -9.05 0.95 2.47
C ASP A 10 -10.07 0.43 3.48
N GLU A 11 -11.33 0.45 3.05
CA GLU A 11 -12.49 0.06 3.85
C GLU A 11 -12.48 -1.45 4.17
N GLU A 12 -11.97 -2.28 3.26
CA GLU A 12 -11.92 -3.75 3.42
C GLU A 12 -11.10 -4.13 4.65
N THR A 13 -9.99 -3.42 4.88
CA THR A 13 -9.08 -3.69 5.99
C THR A 13 -9.08 -2.61 7.07
N ASN A 14 -10.04 -1.68 7.02
CA ASN A 14 -10.21 -0.55 7.96
C ASN A 14 -8.89 0.18 8.21
N ARG A 15 -8.22 0.58 7.13
CA ARG A 15 -6.95 1.30 7.22
C ARG A 15 -6.93 2.52 6.32
N ARG A 16 -6.12 3.48 6.73
CA ARG A 16 -5.80 4.69 5.97
C ARG A 16 -4.32 4.68 5.65
N VAL A 17 -3.99 4.74 4.36
CA VAL A 17 -2.62 4.72 3.86
C VAL A 17 -2.25 6.11 3.37
N ASP A 18 -1.23 6.72 3.94
CA ASP A 18 -0.66 7.96 3.43
C ASP A 18 0.42 7.60 2.40
N LEU A 19 0.35 8.22 1.23
CA LEU A 19 1.22 7.93 0.09
C LEU A 19 1.73 9.20 -0.59
N VAL A 20 2.94 9.07 -1.13
CA VAL A 20 3.53 10.01 -2.06
C VAL A 20 3.32 9.48 -3.47
N VAL A 21 2.77 10.30 -4.35
CA VAL A 21 2.56 10.01 -5.76
C VAL A 21 3.55 10.82 -6.58
N ASN A 22 4.44 10.13 -7.31
CA ASN A 22 5.24 10.78 -8.34
C ASN A 22 4.54 10.60 -9.69
N TYR A 23 4.23 11.70 -10.36
CA TYR A 23 3.50 11.69 -11.62
C TYR A 23 4.10 12.65 -12.65
N SER A 24 3.75 12.42 -13.91
CA SER A 24 4.03 13.31 -15.03
C SER A 24 2.70 13.72 -15.64
N ARG A 25 2.65 14.96 -16.16
CA ARG A 25 1.49 15.48 -16.87
C ARG A 25 1.93 15.86 -18.27
N ASN A 26 1.16 15.45 -19.27
CA ASN A 26 1.31 15.88 -20.65
C ASN A 26 -0.07 16.27 -21.22
N GLU A 27 -0.14 16.56 -22.51
CA GLU A 27 -1.38 16.94 -23.20
C GLU A 27 -2.44 15.82 -23.19
N ALA A 28 -2.02 14.56 -23.07
CA ALA A 28 -2.89 13.39 -23.04
C ALA A 28 -3.40 13.04 -21.63
N GLY A 29 -2.85 13.63 -20.57
CA GLY A 29 -3.33 13.44 -19.20
C GLY A 29 -2.24 13.34 -18.14
N VAL A 30 -2.55 12.62 -17.06
CA VAL A 30 -1.66 12.38 -15.91
C VAL A 30 -1.24 10.92 -15.91
N ALA A 31 0.07 10.67 -15.89
CA ALA A 31 0.66 9.35 -15.74
C ALA A 31 1.28 9.21 -14.34
N ILE A 32 0.81 8.24 -13.56
CA ILE A 32 1.40 7.87 -12.28
C ILE A 32 2.66 7.04 -12.59
N ASN A 33 3.81 7.54 -12.15
CA ASN A 33 5.10 6.88 -12.37
C ASN A 33 5.49 6.02 -11.16
N GLU A 34 5.17 6.49 -9.96
CA GLU A 34 5.51 5.78 -8.71
C GLU A 34 4.53 6.13 -7.60
N LEU A 35 4.23 5.14 -6.76
CA LEU A 35 3.45 5.28 -5.52
C LEU A 35 4.29 4.77 -4.35
N THR A 36 4.55 5.65 -3.37
CA THR A 36 5.33 5.31 -2.18
C THR A 36 4.50 5.48 -0.92
N PRO A 37 4.06 4.40 -0.26
CA PRO A 37 3.43 4.48 1.05
C PRO A 37 4.40 5.02 2.10
N THR A 38 3.95 5.95 2.93
CA THR A 38 4.75 6.57 3.99
C THR A 38 4.26 6.17 5.37
N LYS A 39 2.95 6.07 5.59
CA LYS A 39 2.36 5.69 6.88
C LYS A 39 1.08 4.88 6.66
N VAL A 40 0.84 3.91 7.52
CA VAL A 40 -0.42 3.16 7.57
C VAL A 40 -1.05 3.39 8.93
N THR A 41 -2.30 3.83 8.94
CA THR A 41 -3.11 4.06 10.12
C THR A 41 -4.22 3.02 10.16
N PHE A 42 -4.32 2.27 11.24
CA PHE A 42 -5.39 1.30 11.47
C PHE A 42 -6.53 1.99 12.21
N LEU A 43 -7.74 1.75 11.73
CA LEU A 43 -8.95 2.37 12.24
C LEU A 43 -9.81 1.32 12.95
N ASP A 44 -10.52 1.76 13.98
CA ASP A 44 -11.56 0.97 14.60
C ASP A 44 -12.78 0.93 13.66
N PRO A 45 -13.28 -0.26 13.27
CA PRO A 45 -14.34 -0.37 12.26
C PRO A 45 -15.69 0.20 12.72
N ALA A 46 -15.94 0.32 14.03
CA ALA A 46 -17.21 0.81 14.55
C ALA A 46 -17.25 2.34 14.66
N THR A 47 -16.10 2.95 14.98
CA THR A 47 -16.01 4.38 15.28
C THR A 47 -15.20 5.18 14.27
N ASN A 48 -14.50 4.50 13.37
CA ASN A 48 -13.53 5.06 12.43
C ASN A 48 -12.37 5.84 13.11
N ASN A 49 -12.17 5.64 14.42
CA ASN A 49 -11.12 6.29 15.17
C ASN A 49 -9.77 5.60 14.95
N GLU A 50 -8.69 6.38 15.02
CA GLU A 50 -7.34 5.84 14.89
C GLU A 50 -6.97 4.97 16.10
N VAL A 51 -6.64 3.70 15.84
CA VAL A 51 -6.16 2.75 16.85
C VAL A 51 -4.63 2.79 16.92
N ARG A 52 -3.97 2.83 15.76
CA ARG A 52 -2.51 2.82 15.66
C ARG A 52 -2.03 3.35 14.32
N SER A 53 -0.90 4.06 14.32
CA SER A 53 -0.15 4.43 13.12
C SER A 53 1.20 3.73 13.04
N VAL A 54 1.64 3.38 11.82
CA VAL A 54 2.92 2.72 11.54
C VAL A 54 3.61 3.41 10.36
N GLY A 55 4.83 3.94 10.59
CA GLY A 55 5.66 4.53 9.54
C GLY A 55 6.36 3.47 8.68
N VAL A 56 6.13 3.50 7.37
CA VAL A 56 6.63 2.53 6.37
C VAL A 56 8.13 2.69 6.10
N TRP A 57 8.68 3.88 6.30
CA TRP A 57 10.12 4.13 6.08
C TRP A 57 11.01 3.42 7.12
N THR A 58 10.45 3.00 8.26
CA THR A 58 11.20 2.29 9.30
C THR A 58 11.27 0.79 9.03
N GLN A 59 12.41 0.16 9.31
CA GLN A 59 12.56 -1.29 9.17
C GLN A 59 11.56 -2.05 10.06
N THR A 60 11.37 -1.60 11.29
CA THR A 60 10.38 -2.16 12.22
C THR A 60 8.97 -2.01 11.68
N GLY A 61 8.61 -0.84 11.14
CA GLY A 61 7.30 -0.61 10.55
C GLY A 61 7.03 -1.54 9.37
N ARG A 62 7.97 -1.68 8.43
CA ARG A 62 7.85 -2.65 7.33
C ARG A 62 7.67 -4.07 7.84
N ARG A 63 8.42 -4.48 8.86
CA ARG A 63 8.28 -5.81 9.47
C ARG A 63 6.90 -6.01 10.09
N VAL A 64 6.38 -5.02 10.80
CA VAL A 64 5.03 -5.07 11.39
C VAL A 64 3.98 -5.20 10.30
N LEU A 65 4.04 -4.37 9.25
CA LEU A 65 3.09 -4.40 8.15
C LEU A 65 3.14 -5.71 7.37
N ALA A 66 4.34 -6.23 7.09
CA ALA A 66 4.50 -7.53 6.44
C ALA A 66 3.93 -8.68 7.29
N ARG A 67 4.12 -8.63 8.62
CA ARG A 67 3.53 -9.62 9.53
C ARG A 67 2.00 -9.54 9.52
N GLN A 68 1.43 -8.34 9.53
CA GLN A 68 -0.02 -8.15 9.44
C GLN A 68 -0.57 -8.68 8.12
N PHE A 69 0.08 -8.35 7.00
CA PHE A 69 -0.32 -8.83 5.68
C PHE A 69 -0.31 -10.37 5.59
N ARG A 70 0.76 -11.02 6.09
CA ARG A 70 0.86 -12.49 6.13
C ARG A 70 -0.21 -13.18 6.98
N ALA A 71 -0.82 -12.45 7.91
CA ALA A 71 -1.92 -12.98 8.73
C ALA A 71 -3.28 -12.85 8.03
N THR A 72 -3.35 -12.21 6.86
CA THR A 72 -4.59 -12.06 6.08
C THR A 72 -4.76 -13.22 5.09
N PRO A 73 -6.02 -13.63 4.80
CA PRO A 73 -6.29 -14.59 3.73
C PRO A 73 -5.79 -14.14 2.35
N HIS A 74 -5.69 -12.83 2.14
CA HIS A 74 -5.23 -12.24 0.87
C HIS A 74 -3.74 -12.53 0.58
N PHE A 75 -2.95 -12.88 1.59
CA PHE A 75 -1.55 -13.23 1.42
C PHE A 75 -1.36 -14.41 0.46
N GLU A 76 -2.13 -15.48 0.63
CA GLU A 76 -2.02 -16.69 -0.19
C GLU A 76 -2.38 -16.41 -1.65
N ALA A 77 -3.43 -15.61 -1.88
CA ALA A 77 -3.85 -15.22 -3.22
C ALA A 77 -2.75 -14.42 -3.95
N VAL A 78 -2.19 -13.40 -3.29
CA VAL A 78 -1.11 -12.59 -3.87
C VAL A 78 0.16 -13.42 -4.07
N HIS A 79 0.49 -14.30 -3.14
CA HIS A 79 1.66 -15.16 -3.24
C HIS A 79 1.56 -16.11 -4.44
N ALA A 80 0.39 -16.70 -4.69
CA ALA A 80 0.14 -17.51 -5.88
C ALA A 80 0.32 -16.70 -7.17
N THR A 81 -0.29 -15.52 -7.27
CA THR A 81 -0.19 -14.65 -8.46
C THR A 81 1.25 -14.22 -8.75
N ILE A 82 2.03 -13.85 -7.73
CA ILE A 82 3.43 -13.46 -7.90
C ILE A 82 4.26 -14.64 -8.43
N ASN A 83 4.05 -15.84 -7.90
CA ASN A 83 4.77 -17.03 -8.35
C ASN A 83 4.45 -17.37 -9.81
N GLU A 84 3.18 -17.27 -10.22
CA GLU A 84 2.77 -17.44 -11.61
C GLU A 84 3.44 -16.42 -12.54
N GLN A 85 3.50 -15.15 -12.14
CA GLN A 85 4.16 -14.10 -12.94
C GLN A 85 5.68 -14.29 -13.05
N ILE A 86 6.35 -14.74 -11.98
CA ILE A 86 7.78 -15.04 -11.99
C ILE A 86 8.06 -16.21 -12.95
N LEU A 87 7.25 -17.27 -12.89
CA LEU A 87 7.38 -18.42 -13.78
C LEU A 87 7.13 -18.03 -15.25
N ALA A 88 6.10 -17.21 -15.51
CA ALA A 88 5.80 -16.71 -16.85
C ALA A 88 6.87 -15.78 -17.43
N SER A 89 7.60 -15.05 -16.58
CA SER A 89 8.69 -14.14 -17.00
C SER A 89 10.04 -14.86 -17.16
N SER A 90 10.12 -16.15 -16.81
CA SER A 90 11.33 -16.97 -16.90
C SER A 90 11.33 -17.93 -18.10
N MET A 91 10.26 -17.92 -18.91
CA MET A 91 10.12 -18.62 -20.18
C MET A 91 10.25 -17.64 -21.34
#